data_AF-A0A0W7X7U1-F1
#
_entry.id   AF-A0A0W7X7U1-F1
#
_cell.length_a   1.000
_cell.length_b   1.000
_cell.length_c   1.000
_cell.angle_alpha   90.00
_cell.angle_beta   90.00
_cell.angle_gamma   90.00
#
_symmetry.space_group_name_H-M   'P 1'
#
loop_
_entity.id
_entity.type
_entity.pdbx_description
1 polymer ?
#
loop_
_entity_poly.entity_id
_entity_poly.type
_entity_poly.pdbx_seq_one_letter_code
_entity_poly.pdbx_strand_id
1 'polypeptide(L)'
;MRYIDRDGDTWETYGDGSELHCVARADGTTAGGVLSRIEVEDEFGPLIPLDGEEPQEAPSQPLPTVEGVMTRATVFQAAHALVKGLEWGEPATVYDVLQVTKWLEAEG
;
A
#
# COMPACT_ATOMS: atom_id res chain seq x y z
N MET A 1 -8.45 -24.82 -3.75
CA MET A 1 -7.33 -24.48 -2.84
C MET A 1 -6.27 -23.79 -3.68
N ARG A 2 -5.53 -22.83 -3.12
CA ARG A 2 -4.44 -22.15 -3.85
C ARG A 2 -3.08 -22.54 -3.31
N TYR A 3 -2.10 -22.52 -4.19
CA TYR A 3 -0.72 -22.89 -3.92
C TYR A 3 0.20 -21.91 -4.63
N ILE A 4 1.39 -21.73 -4.09
CA ILE A 4 2.50 -21.06 -4.75
C ILE A 4 3.64 -22.06 -4.95
N ASP A 5 4.27 -22.03 -6.13
CA ASP A 5 5.45 -22.85 -6.41
C ASP A 5 6.75 -22.13 -6.05
N ARG A 6 7.90 -22.73 -6.39
CA ARG A 6 9.23 -22.17 -6.12
C ARG A 6 9.47 -20.86 -6.88
N ASP A 7 8.94 -20.77 -8.09
CA ASP A 7 9.22 -19.68 -9.01
C ASP A 7 8.28 -18.48 -8.75
N GLY A 8 7.28 -18.69 -7.89
CA GLY A 8 6.33 -17.69 -7.41
C GLY A 8 5.00 -17.71 -8.14
N ASP A 9 4.77 -18.70 -9.01
CA ASP A 9 3.52 -18.81 -9.75
C ASP A 9 2.42 -19.34 -8.84
N THR A 10 1.22 -18.83 -9.05
CA THR A 10 0.04 -19.20 -8.27
C THR A 10 -0.81 -20.21 -9.03
N TRP A 11 -1.08 -21.32 -8.35
CA TRP A 11 -1.83 -22.46 -8.85
C TRP A 11 -3.11 -22.64 -8.03
N GLU A 12 -4.21 -22.95 -8.70
CA GLU A 12 -5.51 -23.18 -8.06
C GLU A 12 -6.04 -24.56 -8.43
N THR A 13 -6.58 -25.27 -7.43
CA THR A 13 -7.23 -26.57 -7.63
C THR A 13 -8.33 -26.49 -8.69
N TYR A 14 -8.25 -27.36 -9.69
CA TYR A 14 -9.21 -27.46 -10.78
C TYR A 14 -9.92 -28.82 -10.77
N GLY A 15 -11.14 -28.86 -11.32
CA GLY A 15 -11.91 -30.10 -11.46
C GLY A 15 -12.22 -30.80 -10.15
N ASP A 16 -11.84 -32.09 -10.07
CA ASP A 16 -12.10 -32.97 -8.92
C ASP A 16 -11.04 -32.88 -7.81
N GLY A 17 -10.03 -32.03 -7.98
CA GLY A 17 -8.94 -31.87 -7.02
C GLY A 17 -7.62 -32.50 -7.43
N SER A 18 -7.58 -33.24 -8.53
CA SER A 18 -6.35 -33.88 -9.04
C SER A 18 -5.49 -32.96 -9.92
N GLU A 19 -6.08 -31.90 -10.45
CA GLU A 19 -5.44 -30.94 -11.36
C GLU A 19 -5.29 -29.55 -10.72
N LEU A 20 -4.32 -28.80 -11.24
CA LEU A 20 -4.04 -27.43 -10.88
C LEU A 20 -4.05 -26.57 -12.13
N HIS A 21 -4.77 -25.45 -12.06
CA HIS A 21 -4.79 -24.42 -13.07
C HIS A 21 -3.91 -23.26 -12.61
N CYS A 22 -2.93 -22.86 -13.43
CA CYS A 22 -2.13 -21.67 -13.16
C CYS A 22 -2.99 -20.41 -13.33
N VAL A 23 -3.17 -19.65 -12.25
CA VAL A 23 -4.02 -18.43 -12.23
C VAL A 23 -3.20 -17.15 -12.29
N ALA A 24 -1.92 -17.20 -11.92
CA ALA A 24 -0.98 -16.08 -12.06
C ALA A 24 0.44 -16.62 -12.23
N ARG A 25 1.21 -15.97 -13.11
CA ARG A 25 2.65 -16.21 -13.26
C ARG A 25 3.42 -15.04 -12.66
N ALA A 26 4.46 -15.31 -11.88
CA ALA A 26 5.30 -14.29 -11.25
C ALA A 26 6.09 -13.48 -12.28
N ASP A 27 6.41 -14.08 -13.42
CA ASP A 27 7.11 -13.43 -14.53
C ASP A 27 6.21 -12.50 -15.39
N GLY A 28 4.92 -12.42 -15.07
CA GLY A 28 3.93 -11.61 -15.78
C GLY A 28 3.48 -12.19 -17.13
N THR A 29 3.87 -13.42 -17.46
CA THR A 29 3.38 -14.12 -18.64
C THR A 29 1.94 -14.59 -18.46
N THR A 30 1.31 -15.01 -19.57
CA THR A 30 -0.08 -15.43 -19.56
C THR A 30 -0.28 -16.72 -18.76
N ALA A 31 -1.10 -16.64 -17.72
CA ALA A 31 -1.58 -17.79 -16.97
C ALA A 31 -2.68 -18.55 -17.75
N GLY A 32 -2.95 -19.82 -17.42
CA GLY A 32 -3.98 -20.61 -18.11
C GLY A 32 -3.71 -22.10 -18.32
N GLY A 33 -2.52 -22.60 -17.97
CA GLY A 33 -2.19 -24.03 -18.09
C GLY A 33 -2.86 -24.88 -17.01
N VAL A 34 -3.43 -26.02 -17.39
CA VAL A 34 -3.92 -27.05 -16.46
C VAL A 34 -2.94 -28.22 -16.48
N LEU A 35 -2.40 -28.59 -15.33
CA LEU A 35 -1.48 -29.70 -15.14
C LEU A 35 -1.89 -30.51 -13.91
N SER A 36 -1.52 -31.78 -13.86
CA SER A 36 -1.69 -32.56 -12.64
C SER A 36 -0.78 -32.01 -11.53
N ARG A 37 -1.15 -32.23 -10.27
CA ARG A 37 -0.32 -31.80 -9.14
C ARG A 37 1.14 -32.32 -9.21
N ILE A 38 1.31 -33.55 -9.67
CA ILE A 38 2.63 -34.20 -9.76
C ILE A 38 3.48 -33.50 -10.83
N GLU A 39 2.91 -33.17 -11.98
CA GLU A 39 3.61 -32.45 -13.05
C GLU A 39 4.05 -31.05 -12.58
N VAL A 40 3.18 -30.35 -11.85
CA VAL A 40 3.52 -29.03 -11.31
C VAL A 40 4.67 -29.14 -10.30
N GLU A 41 4.62 -30.11 -9.38
CA GLU A 41 5.67 -30.29 -8.37
C GLU A 41 7.01 -30.76 -8.96
N ASP A 42 7.00 -31.51 -10.06
CA ASP A 42 8.21 -31.96 -10.76
C ASP A 42 8.88 -30.83 -11.56
N GLU A 43 8.07 -30.03 -12.28
CA GLU A 43 8.58 -28.95 -13.14
C GLU A 43 8.93 -27.68 -12.34
N PHE A 44 8.04 -27.26 -11.43
CA PHE A 44 8.13 -25.97 -10.73
C PHE A 44 8.51 -26.11 -9.24
N GLY A 45 8.68 -27.35 -8.76
CA GLY A 45 9.08 -27.62 -7.37
C GLY A 45 7.90 -27.70 -6.38
N PRO A 46 8.20 -27.94 -5.09
CA PRO A 46 7.17 -28.26 -4.11
C PRO A 46 6.17 -27.11 -3.90
N LEU A 47 4.89 -27.45 -3.89
CA LEU A 47 3.79 -26.50 -3.73
C LEU A 47 3.56 -26.12 -2.27
N ILE A 48 3.57 -24.82 -2.00
CA ILE A 48 3.28 -24.25 -0.68
C ILE A 48 1.80 -23.81 -0.66
N PRO A 49 0.97 -24.34 0.25
CA PRO A 49 -0.41 -23.88 0.38
C PRO A 49 -0.47 -22.40 0.71
N LEU A 50 -1.29 -21.66 -0.04
CA LEU A 50 -1.68 -20.31 0.34
C LEU A 50 -2.93 -20.43 1.21
N ASP A 51 -2.72 -20.50 2.53
CA ASP A 51 -3.82 -20.43 3.49
C ASP A 51 -4.48 -19.05 3.43
N GLY A 52 -5.80 -19.05 3.59
CA GLY A 52 -6.72 -17.98 3.21
C GLY A 52 -6.39 -16.56 3.67
N GLU A 53 -6.84 -15.62 2.82
CA GLU A 53 -6.82 -14.16 2.90
C GLU A 53 -5.42 -13.54 2.81
N GLU A 54 -5.06 -13.11 1.58
CA GLU A 54 -4.17 -11.96 1.43
C GLU A 54 -4.62 -10.88 2.42
N PRO A 55 -3.72 -10.25 3.20
CA PRO A 55 -4.10 -9.17 4.07
C PRO A 55 -4.85 -8.15 3.22
N GLN A 56 -6.15 -8.01 3.45
CA GLN A 56 -6.92 -6.96 2.80
C GLN A 56 -6.21 -5.66 3.15
N GLU A 57 -5.58 -5.01 2.17
CA GLU A 57 -5.02 -3.69 2.37
C GLU A 57 -6.16 -2.85 2.96
N ALA A 58 -5.95 -2.36 4.18
CA ALA A 58 -6.93 -1.50 4.82
C ALA A 58 -7.26 -0.38 3.81
N PRO A 59 -8.55 -0.06 3.60
CA PRO A 59 -8.94 0.87 2.57
C PRO A 59 -8.10 2.14 2.69
N SER A 60 -7.38 2.47 1.61
CA SER A 60 -6.54 3.66 1.53
C SER A 60 -7.33 4.86 2.03
N GLN A 61 -6.74 5.63 2.94
CA GLN A 61 -7.43 6.81 3.48
C GLN A 61 -7.87 7.72 2.32
N PRO A 62 -9.09 8.29 2.40
CA PRO A 62 -9.58 9.17 1.35
C PRO A 62 -8.60 10.32 1.15
N LEU A 63 -8.27 10.60 -0.11
CA LEU A 63 -7.43 11.74 -0.45
C LEU A 63 -8.09 13.02 0.10
N PRO A 64 -7.30 13.95 0.67
CA PRO A 64 -7.84 15.21 1.16
C PRO A 64 -8.50 15.97 0.02
N THR A 65 -9.64 16.62 0.30
CA THR A 65 -10.33 17.45 -0.68
C THR A 65 -9.46 18.66 -1.06
N VAL A 66 -9.66 19.20 -2.27
CA VAL A 66 -8.99 20.44 -2.70
C VAL A 66 -9.23 21.58 -1.70
N GLU A 67 -10.46 21.69 -1.20
CA GLU A 67 -10.82 22.65 -0.15
C GLU A 67 -10.01 22.41 1.13
N GLY A 68 -9.89 21.17 1.59
CA GLY A 68 -9.07 20.83 2.76
C GLY A 68 -7.59 21.17 2.58
N VAL A 69 -7.04 20.95 1.38
CA VAL A 69 -5.66 21.32 1.05
C VAL A 69 -5.48 22.85 1.05
N MET A 70 -6.41 23.60 0.47
CA MET A 70 -6.35 25.06 0.39
C MET A 70 -6.51 25.73 1.77
N THR A 71 -7.40 25.21 2.61
CA THR A 71 -7.56 25.67 4.00
C THR A 71 -6.26 25.47 4.78
N ARG A 72 -5.64 24.29 4.70
CA ARG A 72 -4.35 24.02 5.37
C ARG A 72 -3.21 24.88 4.83
N ALA A 73 -3.18 25.15 3.53
CA ALA A 73 -2.21 26.07 2.94
C ALA A 73 -2.36 27.49 3.50
N THR A 74 -3.60 27.94 3.72
CA THR A 74 -3.90 29.26 4.29
C THR A 74 -3.43 29.35 5.74
N VAL A 75 -3.67 28.31 6.54
CA VAL A 75 -3.19 28.23 7.93
C VAL A 75 -1.66 28.24 8.00
N PHE A 76 -0.99 27.49 7.12
CA PHE A 76 0.47 27.47 7.06
C PHE A 76 1.05 28.85 6.66
N GLN A 77 0.41 29.54 5.71
CA GLN A 77 0.81 30.90 5.32
C GLN A 77 0.66 31.89 6.48
N ALA A 78 -0.44 31.80 7.24
CA ALA A 78 -0.66 32.62 8.43
C ALA A 78 0.41 32.33 9.51
N ALA A 79 0.71 31.05 9.77
CA ALA A 79 1.75 30.65 10.70
C ALA A 79 3.13 31.18 10.30
N HIS A 80 3.49 31.08 9.01
CA HIS A 80 4.73 31.61 8.50
C HIS A 80 4.81 33.14 8.64
N ALA A 81 3.72 33.86 8.36
CA ALA A 81 3.65 35.30 8.53
C ALA A 81 3.82 35.73 10.00
N LEU A 82 3.18 35.02 10.94
CA LEU A 82 3.32 35.27 12.37
C LEU A 82 4.76 35.05 12.85
N VAL A 83 5.38 33.92 12.46
CA VAL A 83 6.75 33.61 12.85
C VAL A 83 7.74 34.62 12.24
N LYS A 84 7.55 35.03 10.98
CA LYS A 84 8.44 36.03 10.35
C LYS A 84 8.22 37.46 10.83
N GLY A 85 7.02 37.79 11.32
CA GLY A 85 6.67 39.12 11.81
C GLY A 85 7.12 39.43 13.24
N LEU A 86 7.62 38.43 13.96
CA LEU A 86 8.10 38.57 15.34
C LEU A 86 9.63 38.64 15.40
N GLU A 87 10.15 39.43 16.32
CA GLU A 87 11.58 39.41 16.67
C GLU A 87 11.82 38.31 17.69
N TRP A 88 12.62 37.32 17.28
CA TRP A 88 12.99 36.18 18.11
C TRP A 88 14.43 36.36 18.60
N GLY A 89 14.71 35.90 19.83
CA GLY A 89 16.07 35.89 20.37
C GLY A 89 17.03 34.97 19.58
N GLU A 90 16.48 34.02 18.82
CA GLU A 90 17.20 33.10 17.94
C GLU A 90 16.55 33.08 16.55
N PRO A 91 17.26 32.67 15.49
CA PRO A 91 16.67 32.58 14.15
C PRO A 91 15.51 31.58 14.12
N ALA A 92 14.33 32.06 13.73
CA ALA A 92 13.16 31.20 13.60
C ALA A 92 13.38 30.11 12.54
N THR A 93 13.01 28.89 12.91
CA THR A 93 13.19 27.67 12.14
C THR A 93 11.89 27.21 11.47
N VAL A 94 11.99 26.25 10.56
CA VAL A 94 10.82 25.58 9.98
C VAL A 94 9.98 24.87 11.05
N TYR A 95 10.62 24.38 12.11
CA TYR A 95 9.93 23.72 13.22
C TYR A 95 9.01 24.68 13.98
N ASP A 96 9.42 25.94 14.15
CA ASP A 96 8.60 26.97 14.81
C ASP A 96 7.34 27.28 13.98
N VAL A 97 7.48 27.35 12.65
CA VAL A 97 6.34 27.51 11.73
C VAL A 97 5.37 26.33 11.83
N LEU A 98 5.89 25.09 11.91
CA LEU A 98 5.06 23.90 12.03
C LEU A 98 4.34 23.81 13.39
N GLN A 99 4.98 24.23 14.48
CA GLN A 99 4.32 24.29 15.78
C GLN A 99 3.19 25.32 15.80
N VAL A 100 3.42 26.52 15.27
CA VAL A 100 2.38 27.55 15.16
C VAL A 100 1.24 27.09 14.24
N THR A 101 1.54 26.40 13.15
CA THR A 101 0.52 25.81 12.26
C THR A 101 -0.37 24.83 13.03
N LYS A 102 0.22 23.91 13.81
CA LYS A 102 -0.53 22.95 14.63
C LYS A 102 -1.38 23.64 15.70
N TRP A 103 -0.87 24.70 16.32
CA TRP A 103 -1.62 25.48 17.29
C TRP A 103 -2.85 26.15 16.64
N LEU A 104 -2.67 26.78 15.47
CA LEU A 104 -3.77 27.39 14.72
C LEU A 104 -4.81 26.36 14.23
N GLU A 105 -4.39 25.16 13.85
CA GLU A 105 -5.29 24.06 13.47
C GLU A 105 -6.09 23.49 14.67
N ALA A 106 -5.62 23.66 15.92
CA ALA A 106 -6.29 23.16 17.12
C ALA A 106 -7.33 24.13 17.72
N GLU A 107 -7.28 25.41 17.33
CA GLU A 107 -8.24 26.45 17.77
C GLU A 107 -9.40 26.67 16.79
N GLY A 108 -9.37 26.03 15.61
CA GLY A 108 -10.42 26.07 14.58
C GLY A 108 -11.35 24.87 14.61
#